data_AF-A0A9N9LW62-F1
#
_entry.id   AF-A0A9N9LW62-F1
#
_cell.length_a   1.000
_cell.length_b   1.000
_cell.length_c   1.000
_cell.angle_alpha   90.00
_cell.angle_beta   90.00
_cell.angle_gamma   90.00
#
_symmetry.space_group_name_H-M   'P 1'
#
loop_
_entity.id
_entity.type
_entity.pdbx_description
1 polymer ?
#
loop_
_entity_poly.entity_id
_entity_poly.type
_entity_poly.pdbx_seq_one_letter_code
_entity_poly.pdbx_strand_id
1 'polypeptide(L)'
;MTHRLQDSFNYTPFLEILFHKTEMNGTIDVCEEDERRFSKPGINIDIGPDSRSELEVGKVEDITSSSQLDQAEIFLRENGYNWATADALLRDGQTVKKLIRKVDMVILPLLCGTYCLQYIDKQALSYGAVFDLFKAANVTSDQYSWLGSLFYFGYLFWEYPAAYIAQRFKTGRFISLTVIAWGSVLMFTALTSNFAGLAICRFILGCLEAPITPCFMLIVGSWYDRQQQPFRASCFYCCNGLGSILGSLFSYGIGHLSTGLAIYKAIFLICGGLTVAWGLLLLWLLPNDVMSAKRFSLQEKVTILAIGRKNQTGIYNRTIKLYQIKEAFMDSQVWICFIFTLLNELINGGVANFGKLIIKGLVTDPLKTTLLGLPQGAFQVFFVFSGGFIASRFKNARCYTMMLYLLPTMCGSSLLWKLPRSNTIGLLFGYYIVGAYVASLVISLQMPVCNLSGYTKRVTGTAFVFLGYCIGNIIGPHAFLADEAPVYKTGCKMILSCAICQFALALFLRILLMRRNQKRDKQASEGGVDLEVENETMLDMTDFEDMRFGYQL
;
A
#
# COMPACT_ATOMS: atom_id res chain seq x y z
N MET A 1 -43.61 -40.82 14.54
CA MET A 1 -42.70 -42.00 14.63
C MET A 1 -41.27 -41.48 14.66
N THR A 2 -40.76 -40.95 15.77
CA THR A 2 -40.07 -41.66 16.86
C THR A 2 -38.98 -42.65 16.41
N HIS A 3 -37.74 -42.14 16.45
CA HIS A 3 -36.60 -42.60 17.28
C HIS A 3 -35.73 -43.82 16.92
N ARG A 4 -34.40 -43.54 17.01
CA ARG A 4 -33.18 -44.37 17.23
C ARG A 4 -32.55 -44.97 15.97
N LEU A 5 -31.26 -44.81 15.65
CA LEU A 5 -29.98 -44.59 16.39
C LEU A 5 -29.08 -43.65 15.52
N GLN A 6 -28.39 -42.58 15.94
CA GLN A 6 -27.27 -42.41 16.91
C GLN A 6 -26.11 -43.40 16.75
N ASP A 7 -25.09 -43.07 15.94
CA ASP A 7 -23.78 -42.59 16.43
C ASP A 7 -22.69 -42.58 15.33
N SER A 8 -21.74 -41.65 15.49
CA SER A 8 -20.41 -41.54 14.86
C SER A 8 -20.31 -41.08 13.39
N PHE A 9 -19.82 -39.86 13.19
CA PHE A 9 -18.53 -39.59 12.51
C PHE A 9 -18.13 -38.12 12.73
N ASN A 10 -17.26 -37.93 13.72
CA ASN A 10 -16.61 -36.68 14.06
C ASN A 10 -15.30 -36.54 13.26
N TYR A 11 -15.07 -35.32 12.78
CA TYR A 11 -13.79 -34.61 12.59
C TYR A 11 -12.45 -35.36 12.78
N THR A 12 -11.55 -35.24 11.80
CA THR A 12 -10.09 -35.06 11.97
C THR A 12 -9.39 -34.66 10.64
N PRO A 13 -8.15 -34.12 10.63
CA PRO A 13 -7.86 -32.80 10.04
C PRO A 13 -6.74 -32.82 8.97
N PHE A 14 -6.73 -31.79 8.12
CA PHE A 14 -5.75 -31.61 7.03
C PHE A 14 -4.51 -30.79 7.48
N LEU A 15 -3.98 -31.08 8.67
CA LEU A 15 -2.93 -30.27 9.33
C LEU A 15 -1.69 -31.08 9.78
N GLU A 16 -1.46 -32.26 9.22
CA GLU A 16 -0.32 -33.12 9.58
C GLU A 16 0.50 -33.57 8.37
N ILE A 17 1.05 -32.62 7.60
CA ILE A 17 2.19 -32.87 6.70
C ILE A 17 3.09 -31.64 6.75
N LEU A 18 3.97 -31.53 7.76
CA LEU A 18 5.27 -30.79 7.68
C LEU A 18 6.15 -30.80 8.96
N PHE A 19 5.97 -31.75 9.89
CA PHE A 19 6.96 -32.00 10.93
C PHE A 19 7.32 -33.48 10.97
N HIS A 20 8.44 -33.85 10.35
CA HIS A 20 9.13 -35.09 10.71
C HIS A 20 10.55 -34.75 11.18
N LYS A 21 10.71 -34.91 12.49
CA LYS A 21 11.98 -34.94 13.22
C LYS A 21 12.60 -36.32 12.95
N THR A 22 13.87 -36.36 12.58
CA THR A 22 14.66 -37.61 12.56
C THR A 22 15.75 -37.45 13.61
N GLU A 23 15.58 -38.13 14.74
CA GLU A 23 16.62 -38.34 15.73
C GLU A 23 17.56 -39.45 15.22
N MET A 24 18.86 -39.17 15.15
CA MET A 24 19.89 -40.20 15.12
C MET A 24 20.86 -39.94 16.27
N ASN A 25 20.89 -40.89 17.20
CA ASN A 25 21.86 -41.01 18.27
C ASN A 25 23.25 -41.32 17.70
N GLY A 26 24.26 -40.59 18.14
CA GLY A 26 25.67 -40.87 17.88
C GLY A 26 26.55 -40.21 18.93
N THR A 27 26.91 -40.97 19.96
CA THR A 27 27.96 -40.69 20.94
C THR A 27 29.30 -40.47 20.23
N ILE A 28 29.97 -39.34 20.51
CA ILE A 28 31.39 -39.13 20.19
C ILE A 28 32.08 -38.64 21.46
N ASP A 29 33.00 -39.47 21.95
CA ASP A 29 33.91 -39.22 23.05
C ASP A 29 34.94 -38.14 22.71
N VAL A 30 35.27 -37.34 23.71
CA VAL A 30 36.34 -36.33 23.69
C VAL A 30 37.66 -37.02 24.02
N CYS A 31 38.64 -36.96 23.12
CA CYS A 31 40.05 -37.19 23.44
C CYS A 31 40.80 -35.85 23.43
N GLU A 32 41.37 -35.51 24.58
CA GLU A 32 42.48 -34.57 24.76
C GLU A 32 43.69 -35.02 23.95
N GLU A 33 44.34 -34.12 23.20
CA GLU A 33 45.80 -34.02 23.07
C GLU A 33 46.20 -32.86 22.13
N ASP A 34 47.38 -32.30 22.40
CA ASP A 34 48.19 -31.37 21.57
C ASP A 34 48.01 -29.84 21.69
N GLU A 35 48.29 -29.31 22.88
CA GLU A 35 48.97 -28.00 23.02
C GLU A 35 50.47 -28.20 23.32
N ARG A 36 51.30 -28.26 22.27
CA ARG A 36 52.74 -27.96 22.35
C ARG A 36 53.23 -27.30 21.07
N ARG A 37 53.51 -26.00 21.13
CA ARG A 37 54.68 -25.32 20.52
C ARG A 37 54.50 -23.80 20.62
N PHE A 38 55.24 -23.18 21.54
CA PHE A 38 56.20 -22.10 21.29
C PHE A 38 56.52 -21.39 22.61
N SER A 39 57.68 -21.70 23.17
CA SER A 39 58.31 -20.99 24.28
C SER A 39 59.54 -20.24 23.77
N LYS A 40 59.72 -18.95 24.11
CA LYS A 40 60.95 -18.31 24.65
C LYS A 40 60.87 -16.75 24.68
N PRO A 41 61.71 -16.04 25.47
CA PRO A 41 61.24 -15.28 26.64
C PRO A 41 61.68 -13.78 26.68
N GLY A 42 61.20 -13.01 27.67
CA GLY A 42 61.85 -11.75 28.04
C GLY A 42 61.13 -10.88 29.08
N ILE A 43 61.76 -10.76 30.26
CA ILE A 43 61.72 -9.64 31.23
C ILE A 43 60.66 -9.69 32.34
N ASN A 44 61.15 -9.97 33.55
CA ASN A 44 60.50 -9.77 34.86
C ASN A 44 60.60 -8.31 35.30
N ILE A 45 59.52 -7.74 35.86
CA ILE A 45 59.60 -6.63 36.82
C ILE A 45 58.69 -6.98 38.01
N ASP A 46 59.32 -7.12 39.17
CA ASP A 46 58.70 -7.25 40.49
C ASP A 46 57.91 -5.99 40.88
N ILE A 47 56.67 -6.17 41.34
CA ILE A 47 55.98 -5.20 42.19
C ILE A 47 55.22 -5.97 43.27
N GLY A 48 55.60 -5.78 44.53
CA GLY A 48 54.69 -5.93 45.67
C GLY A 48 54.73 -4.64 46.50
N PRO A 49 53.91 -4.50 47.56
CA PRO A 49 52.58 -5.05 47.81
C PRO A 49 51.50 -3.94 47.87
N ASP A 50 50.23 -4.33 47.92
CA ASP A 50 49.04 -3.52 48.24
C ASP A 50 48.63 -2.37 47.31
N SER A 51 47.79 -2.71 46.32
CA SER A 51 46.44 -2.11 46.11
C SER A 51 45.96 -2.40 44.68
N ARG A 52 44.91 -3.22 44.53
CA ARG A 52 43.85 -3.10 43.52
C ARG A 52 42.90 -4.31 43.55
N SER A 53 41.67 -3.99 43.95
CA SER A 53 40.39 -4.63 43.63
C SER A 53 40.43 -5.76 42.60
N GLU A 54 39.81 -6.88 42.99
CA GLU A 54 39.33 -7.96 42.14
C GLU A 54 38.67 -7.41 40.86
N LEU A 55 39.35 -7.58 39.74
CA LEU A 55 38.74 -7.55 38.41
C LEU A 55 38.46 -9.02 38.06
N GLU A 56 37.22 -9.44 38.29
CA GLU A 56 36.69 -10.63 37.64
C GLU A 56 36.78 -10.42 36.13
N VAL A 57 37.74 -11.10 35.49
CA VAL A 57 37.80 -11.21 34.04
C VAL A 57 36.62 -12.11 33.65
N GLY A 58 35.50 -11.46 33.34
CA GLY A 58 34.32 -12.11 32.79
C GLY A 58 34.71 -12.96 31.59
N LYS A 59 34.45 -14.26 31.70
CA LYS A 59 34.54 -15.23 30.60
C LYS A 59 33.85 -14.65 29.37
N VAL A 60 34.57 -14.65 28.25
CA VAL A 60 33.96 -14.49 26.92
C VAL A 60 33.06 -15.70 26.73
N GLU A 61 31.78 -15.55 27.06
CA GLU A 61 30.76 -16.51 26.63
C GLU A 61 30.73 -16.47 25.11
N ASP A 62 31.19 -17.56 24.50
CA ASP A 62 30.87 -17.90 23.12
C ASP A 62 29.36 -17.87 22.95
N ILE A 63 28.85 -16.78 22.37
CA ILE A 63 27.46 -16.65 21.93
C ILE A 63 27.26 -17.59 20.73
N THR A 64 27.17 -18.88 21.02
CA THR A 64 26.59 -19.90 20.14
C THR A 64 25.07 -19.79 20.22
N SER A 65 24.55 -18.69 19.67
CA SER A 65 23.15 -18.55 19.26
C SER A 65 23.13 -18.08 17.80
N SER A 66 23.61 -18.94 16.92
CA SER A 66 23.60 -18.74 15.46
C SER A 66 22.21 -18.78 14.82
N SER A 67 21.12 -18.86 15.62
CA SER A 67 19.74 -18.93 15.11
C SER A 67 18.94 -17.62 15.18
N GLN A 68 19.49 -16.53 15.73
CA GLN A 68 18.78 -15.25 15.87
C GLN A 68 19.63 -14.00 15.59
N LEU A 69 20.70 -14.10 14.79
CA LEU A 69 21.36 -12.91 14.26
C LEU A 69 20.54 -12.36 13.09
N ASP A 70 20.16 -11.08 13.17
CA ASP A 70 19.51 -10.36 12.08
C ASP A 70 20.40 -10.45 10.83
N GLN A 71 19.82 -10.72 9.64
CA GLN A 71 20.60 -10.87 8.41
C GLN A 71 21.43 -9.62 8.09
N ALA A 72 20.99 -8.45 8.57
CA ALA A 72 21.75 -7.21 8.51
C ALA A 72 23.03 -7.27 9.34
N GLU A 73 23.00 -7.88 10.53
CA GLU A 73 24.15 -8.00 11.43
C GLU A 73 25.20 -8.99 10.89
N ILE A 74 24.75 -10.11 10.31
CA ILE A 74 25.63 -11.08 9.65
C ILE A 74 26.39 -10.39 8.51
N PHE A 75 25.70 -9.65 7.65
CA PHE A 75 26.35 -8.95 6.53
C PHE A 75 27.34 -7.87 6.98
N LEU A 76 27.03 -7.14 8.06
CA LEU A 76 27.95 -6.14 8.60
C LEU A 76 29.26 -6.80 9.04
N ARG A 77 29.16 -7.90 9.80
CA ARG A 77 30.33 -8.66 10.27
C ARG A 77 31.14 -9.26 9.11
N GLU A 78 30.48 -9.86 8.12
CA GLU A 78 31.13 -10.42 6.92
C GLU A 78 31.91 -9.37 6.11
N ASN A 79 31.49 -8.11 6.17
CA ASN A 79 32.10 -7.02 5.40
C ASN A 79 33.01 -6.10 6.26
N GLY A 80 33.30 -6.49 7.51
CA GLY A 80 34.19 -5.74 8.40
C GLY A 80 33.60 -4.45 8.98
N TYR A 81 32.27 -4.33 9.05
CA TYR A 81 31.57 -3.19 9.65
C TYR A 81 30.91 -3.59 10.97
N ASN A 82 30.87 -2.66 11.93
CA ASN A 82 30.08 -2.78 13.15
C ASN A 82 29.01 -1.69 13.19
N TRP A 83 27.99 -1.88 14.03
CA TRP A 83 26.90 -0.90 14.17
C TRP A 83 27.37 0.49 14.62
N ALA A 84 28.41 0.59 15.46
CA ALA A 84 29.00 1.87 15.84
C ALA A 84 29.54 2.65 14.62
N THR A 85 30.13 1.94 13.66
CA THR A 85 30.62 2.53 12.39
C THR A 85 29.45 2.94 11.50
N ALA A 86 28.39 2.13 11.44
CA ALA A 86 27.19 2.43 10.69
C ALA A 86 26.48 3.68 11.22
N ASP A 87 26.41 3.85 12.55
CA ASP A 87 25.86 5.04 13.21
C ASP A 87 26.76 6.27 13.00
N ALA A 88 28.08 6.10 12.93
CA ALA A 88 28.98 7.20 12.58
C ALA A 88 28.73 7.71 11.15
N LEU A 89 28.44 6.82 10.19
CA LEU A 89 28.07 7.19 8.82
C LEU A 89 26.72 7.93 8.75
N LEU A 90 25.77 7.61 9.64
CA LEU A 90 24.50 8.34 9.74
C LEU A 90 24.65 9.78 10.21
N ARG A 91 25.69 10.08 11.00
CA ARG A 91 25.94 11.44 11.52
C ARG A 91 26.35 12.42 10.41
N ASP A 92 26.91 11.91 9.30
CA ASP A 92 27.20 12.73 8.13
C ASP A 92 25.94 12.99 7.29
N GLY A 93 25.20 14.02 7.70
CA GLY A 93 23.95 14.42 7.05
C GLY A 93 24.08 14.82 5.57
N GLN A 94 25.26 15.21 5.07
CA GLN A 94 25.44 15.52 3.65
C GLN A 94 25.53 14.25 2.82
N THR A 95 26.29 13.26 3.28
CA THR A 95 26.41 11.96 2.62
C THR A 95 25.09 11.21 2.61
N VAL A 96 24.34 11.23 3.72
CA VAL A 96 22.99 10.65 3.80
C VAL A 96 22.02 11.32 2.80
N LYS A 97 22.04 12.65 2.66
CA LYS A 97 21.20 13.36 1.68
C LYS A 97 21.54 12.99 0.23
N LYS A 98 22.83 12.87 -0.10
CA LYS A 98 23.27 12.43 -1.44
C LYS A 98 22.82 10.99 -1.72
N LEU A 99 22.96 10.11 -0.73
CA LEU A 99 22.52 8.72 -0.80
C LEU A 99 21.02 8.61 -1.03
N ILE A 100 20.20 9.33 -0.27
CA ILE A 100 18.73 9.32 -0.45
C ILE A 100 18.35 9.80 -1.85
N ARG A 101 19.00 10.84 -2.39
CA ARG A 101 18.76 11.30 -3.77
C ARG A 101 19.11 10.23 -4.81
N LYS A 102 20.19 9.47 -4.57
CA LYS A 102 20.57 8.34 -5.42
C LYS A 102 19.53 7.22 -5.35
N VAL A 103 19.03 6.90 -4.15
CA VAL A 103 17.92 5.95 -3.95
C VAL A 103 16.67 6.43 -4.70
N ASP A 104 16.33 7.70 -4.58
CA ASP A 104 15.21 8.30 -5.30
C ASP A 104 15.36 8.14 -6.81
N MET A 105 16.53 8.40 -7.38
CA MET A 105 16.73 8.28 -8.83
C MET A 105 16.69 6.82 -9.34
N VAL A 106 16.91 5.84 -8.48
CA VAL A 106 16.95 4.41 -8.87
C VAL A 106 15.62 3.71 -8.59
N ILE A 107 15.05 3.89 -7.41
CA ILE A 107 13.88 3.12 -6.96
C ILE A 107 12.58 3.85 -7.28
N LEU A 108 12.51 5.16 -7.02
CA LEU A 108 11.26 5.91 -7.14
C LEU A 108 10.69 5.90 -8.57
N PRO A 109 11.47 6.08 -9.65
CA PRO A 109 10.97 5.94 -11.02
C PRO A 109 10.38 4.57 -11.33
N LEU A 110 10.96 3.50 -10.77
CA LEU A 110 10.46 2.13 -10.97
C LEU A 110 9.09 1.95 -10.30
N LEU A 111 8.94 2.46 -9.06
CA LEU A 111 7.67 2.43 -8.34
C LEU A 111 6.62 3.30 -9.05
N CYS A 112 6.97 4.54 -9.41
CA CYS A 112 6.12 5.48 -10.11
C CYS A 112 5.64 4.94 -11.47
N GLY A 113 6.55 4.38 -12.27
CA GLY A 113 6.21 3.80 -13.58
C GLY A 113 5.26 2.60 -13.45
N THR A 114 5.48 1.75 -12.44
CA THR A 114 4.59 0.60 -12.20
C THR A 114 3.20 1.04 -11.75
N TYR A 115 3.09 2.01 -10.83
CA TYR A 115 1.79 2.57 -10.43
C TYR A 115 1.07 3.30 -11.57
N CYS A 116 1.82 3.97 -12.45
CA CYS A 116 1.27 4.60 -13.64
C CYS A 116 0.62 3.56 -14.56
N LEU A 117 1.35 2.49 -14.88
CA LEU A 117 0.82 1.38 -15.68
C LEU A 117 -0.36 0.68 -14.99
N GLN A 118 -0.28 0.52 -13.67
CA GLN A 118 -1.36 -0.06 -12.85
C GLN A 118 -2.67 0.67 -13.06
N TYR A 119 -2.63 1.99 -13.02
CA TYR A 119 -3.82 2.78 -13.25
C TYR A 119 -4.31 2.74 -14.71
N ILE A 120 -3.39 2.73 -15.69
CA ILE A 120 -3.75 2.62 -17.12
C ILE A 120 -4.49 1.31 -17.40
N ASP A 121 -3.95 0.20 -16.91
CA ASP A 121 -4.46 -1.15 -17.12
C ASP A 121 -5.80 -1.37 -16.42
N LYS A 122 -5.96 -0.86 -15.19
CA LYS A 122 -7.25 -0.85 -14.49
C LYS A 122 -8.31 -0.08 -15.29
N GLN A 123 -7.92 1.04 -15.89
CA GLN A 123 -8.81 1.88 -16.71
C GLN A 123 -9.04 1.33 -18.14
N ALA A 124 -8.32 0.28 -18.57
CA ALA A 124 -8.46 -0.35 -19.89
C ALA A 124 -9.89 -0.80 -20.19
N LEU A 125 -10.63 -1.27 -19.18
CA LEU A 125 -12.06 -1.58 -19.31
C LEU A 125 -12.88 -0.38 -19.74
N SER A 126 -12.68 0.76 -19.07
CA SER A 126 -13.40 2.00 -19.35
C SER A 126 -12.99 2.60 -20.70
N TYR A 127 -11.72 2.48 -21.10
CA TYR A 127 -11.28 2.86 -22.44
C TYR A 127 -11.98 2.02 -23.51
N GLY A 128 -11.97 0.69 -23.39
CA GLY A 128 -12.65 -0.20 -24.34
C GLY A 128 -14.17 0.02 -24.43
N ALA A 129 -14.82 0.33 -23.30
CA ALA A 129 -16.26 0.61 -23.23
C ALA A 129 -16.67 1.83 -24.08
N VAL A 130 -15.78 2.81 -24.24
CA VAL A 130 -16.04 4.00 -25.06
C VAL A 130 -16.05 3.67 -26.56
N PHE A 131 -15.38 2.62 -26.99
CA PHE A 131 -15.37 2.19 -28.40
C PHE A 131 -16.42 1.11 -28.65
N ASP A 132 -15.97 -0.14 -28.84
CA ASP A 132 -16.72 -1.25 -29.41
C ASP A 132 -16.91 -2.44 -28.45
N LEU A 133 -16.41 -2.38 -27.22
CA LEU A 133 -16.47 -3.48 -26.24
C LEU A 133 -17.87 -4.10 -26.10
N PHE A 134 -18.91 -3.27 -25.91
CA PHE A 134 -20.29 -3.75 -25.73
C PHE A 134 -20.77 -4.57 -26.94
N LYS A 135 -20.50 -4.09 -28.16
CA LYS A 135 -20.93 -4.73 -29.41
C LYS A 135 -20.11 -5.96 -29.74
N ALA A 136 -18.80 -5.88 -29.56
CA ALA A 136 -17.87 -6.92 -29.99
C ALA A 136 -17.80 -8.12 -29.02
N ALA A 137 -18.10 -7.92 -27.73
CA ALA A 137 -18.12 -8.97 -26.72
C ALA A 137 -19.54 -9.38 -26.28
N ASN A 138 -20.59 -8.80 -26.87
CA ASN A 138 -22.00 -9.02 -26.52
C ASN A 138 -22.27 -8.89 -25.00
N VAL A 139 -21.74 -7.83 -24.39
CA VAL A 139 -21.84 -7.59 -22.94
C VAL A 139 -22.95 -6.56 -22.67
N THR A 140 -23.81 -6.84 -21.70
CA THR A 140 -24.83 -5.88 -21.25
C THR A 140 -24.24 -4.85 -20.26
N SER A 141 -24.93 -3.74 -20.02
CA SER A 141 -24.47 -2.75 -19.03
C SER A 141 -24.38 -3.34 -17.62
N ASP A 142 -25.29 -4.23 -17.24
CA ASP A 142 -25.25 -4.89 -15.91
C ASP A 142 -24.05 -5.83 -15.78
N GLN A 143 -23.77 -6.59 -16.85
CA GLN A 143 -22.57 -7.41 -16.94
C GLN A 143 -21.30 -6.56 -16.90
N TYR A 144 -21.31 -5.38 -17.53
CA TYR A 144 -20.20 -4.44 -17.46
C TYR A 144 -19.92 -3.96 -16.03
N SER A 145 -20.96 -3.65 -15.23
CA SER A 145 -20.80 -3.35 -13.81
C SER A 145 -20.13 -4.51 -13.06
N TRP A 146 -20.56 -5.75 -13.30
CA TRP A 146 -19.94 -6.95 -12.73
C TRP A 146 -18.48 -7.13 -13.14
N LEU A 147 -18.08 -6.79 -14.37
CA LEU A 147 -16.67 -6.85 -14.79
C LEU A 147 -15.78 -5.88 -13.99
N GLY A 148 -16.33 -4.73 -13.59
CA GLY A 148 -15.66 -3.81 -12.67
C GLY A 148 -15.52 -4.42 -11.28
N SER A 149 -16.59 -5.00 -10.74
CA SER A 149 -16.63 -5.58 -9.39
C SER A 149 -15.76 -6.85 -9.24
N LEU A 150 -15.73 -7.72 -10.26
CA LEU A 150 -14.96 -8.97 -10.24
C LEU A 150 -13.46 -8.75 -10.06
N PHE A 151 -12.93 -7.65 -10.61
CA PHE A 151 -11.55 -7.25 -10.36
C PHE A 151 -11.30 -7.05 -8.85
N TYR A 152 -12.19 -6.34 -8.15
CA TYR A 152 -12.03 -6.06 -6.73
C TYR A 152 -12.35 -7.27 -5.83
N PHE A 153 -13.19 -8.21 -6.28
CA PHE A 153 -13.32 -9.51 -5.61
C PHE A 153 -12.01 -10.31 -5.63
N GLY A 154 -11.34 -10.36 -6.78
CA GLY A 154 -10.02 -11.00 -6.89
C GLY A 154 -8.97 -10.28 -6.05
N TYR A 155 -8.98 -8.94 -6.10
CA TYR A 155 -8.08 -8.11 -5.30
C TYR A 155 -8.23 -8.40 -3.80
N LEU A 156 -9.46 -8.35 -3.28
CA LEU A 156 -9.76 -8.58 -1.87
C LEU A 156 -9.35 -9.98 -1.40
N PHE A 157 -9.66 -11.00 -2.20
CA PHE A 157 -9.33 -12.39 -1.86
C PHE A 157 -7.82 -12.62 -1.81
N TRP A 158 -7.08 -12.06 -2.78
CA TRP A 158 -5.65 -12.31 -2.92
C TRP A 158 -4.77 -11.41 -2.06
N GLU A 159 -5.27 -10.27 -1.59
CA GLU A 159 -4.50 -9.31 -0.81
C GLU A 159 -3.87 -9.92 0.45
N TYR A 160 -4.64 -10.69 1.24
CA TYR A 160 -4.12 -11.34 2.45
C TYR A 160 -3.06 -12.42 2.15
N PRO A 161 -3.32 -13.40 1.25
CA PRO A 161 -2.28 -14.33 0.80
C PRO A 161 -1.04 -13.64 0.23
N ALA A 162 -1.23 -12.62 -0.59
CA ALA A 162 -0.16 -11.87 -1.23
C ALA A 162 0.72 -11.14 -0.22
N ALA A 163 0.13 -10.48 0.77
CA ALA A 163 0.87 -9.80 1.84
C ALA A 163 1.74 -10.80 2.62
N TYR A 164 1.23 -12.00 2.90
CA TYR A 164 1.99 -13.06 3.56
C TYR A 164 3.13 -13.62 2.69
N ILE A 165 2.87 -13.84 1.40
CA ILE A 165 3.89 -14.30 0.44
C ILE A 165 4.98 -13.23 0.26
N ALA A 166 4.60 -11.96 0.14
CA ALA A 166 5.51 -10.84 -0.04
C ALA A 166 6.54 -10.72 1.10
N GLN A 167 6.18 -11.16 2.32
CA GLN A 167 7.09 -11.16 3.46
C GLN A 167 8.11 -12.30 3.45
N ARG A 168 7.84 -13.40 2.72
CA ARG A 168 8.69 -14.60 2.69
C ARG A 168 9.60 -14.67 1.47
N PHE A 169 9.20 -14.04 0.38
CA PHE A 169 9.94 -14.05 -0.88
C PHE A 169 10.74 -12.76 -1.07
N LYS A 170 11.77 -12.85 -1.90
CA LYS A 170 12.55 -11.68 -2.33
C LYS A 170 11.63 -10.69 -3.05
N THR A 171 11.38 -9.56 -2.40
CA THR A 171 10.36 -8.57 -2.77
C THR A 171 10.50 -8.13 -4.23
N GLY A 172 11.71 -7.82 -4.70
CA GLY A 172 11.96 -7.36 -6.06
C GLY A 172 11.52 -8.34 -7.15
N ARG A 173 11.99 -9.59 -7.10
CA ARG A 173 11.62 -10.64 -8.06
C ARG A 173 10.14 -10.98 -8.00
N PHE A 174 9.57 -11.04 -6.80
CA PHE A 174 8.15 -11.33 -6.62
C PHE A 174 7.28 -10.27 -7.31
N ILE A 175 7.56 -8.98 -7.10
CA ILE A 175 6.89 -7.88 -7.80
C ILE A 175 7.03 -8.04 -9.31
N SER A 176 8.26 -8.22 -9.82
CA SER A 176 8.50 -8.25 -11.27
C SER A 176 7.77 -9.42 -11.95
N LEU A 177 7.80 -10.61 -11.34
CA LEU A 177 7.07 -11.78 -11.86
C LEU A 177 5.56 -11.57 -11.83
N THR A 178 5.05 -10.95 -10.77
CA THR A 178 3.63 -10.62 -10.65
C THR A 178 3.22 -9.60 -11.72
N VAL A 179 4.05 -8.59 -11.99
CA VAL A 179 3.78 -7.59 -13.04
C VAL A 179 3.78 -8.21 -14.43
N ILE A 180 4.70 -9.13 -14.71
CA ILE A 180 4.73 -9.88 -15.97
C ILE A 180 3.46 -10.74 -16.13
N ALA A 181 3.08 -11.48 -15.08
CA ALA A 181 1.88 -12.30 -15.09
C ALA A 181 0.61 -11.45 -15.30
N TRP A 182 0.53 -10.31 -14.61
CA TRP A 182 -0.56 -9.35 -14.70
C TRP A 182 -0.71 -8.78 -16.12
N GLY A 183 0.39 -8.28 -16.71
CA GLY A 183 0.38 -7.81 -18.10
C GLY A 183 0.03 -8.91 -19.10
N SER A 184 0.46 -10.15 -18.86
CA SER A 184 0.14 -11.29 -19.71
C SER A 184 -1.37 -11.62 -19.68
N VAL A 185 -1.99 -11.61 -18.50
CA VAL A 185 -3.44 -11.79 -18.35
C VAL A 185 -4.21 -10.66 -19.02
N LEU A 186 -3.69 -9.43 -18.94
CA LEU A 186 -4.28 -8.30 -19.66
C LEU A 186 -4.24 -8.52 -21.19
N MET A 187 -3.14 -9.01 -21.74
CA MET A 187 -3.06 -9.39 -23.16
C MET A 187 -4.03 -10.53 -23.51
N PHE A 188 -4.14 -11.57 -22.67
CA PHE A 188 -5.09 -12.67 -22.89
C PHE A 188 -6.54 -12.21 -22.87
N THR A 189 -6.85 -11.12 -22.17
CA THR A 189 -8.20 -10.52 -22.18
C THR A 189 -8.63 -10.12 -23.60
N ALA A 190 -7.69 -9.74 -24.48
CA ALA A 190 -7.98 -9.42 -25.88
C ALA A 190 -8.46 -10.62 -26.71
N LEU A 191 -8.13 -11.85 -26.30
CA LEU A 191 -8.59 -13.08 -26.96
C LEU A 191 -10.05 -13.41 -26.61
N THR A 192 -10.55 -12.87 -25.50
CA THR A 192 -11.90 -13.15 -25.03
C THR A 192 -12.95 -12.28 -25.75
N SER A 193 -14.07 -12.89 -26.08
CA SER A 193 -15.22 -12.26 -26.77
C SER A 193 -16.55 -12.59 -26.10
N ASN A 194 -16.52 -13.13 -24.89
CA ASN A 194 -17.70 -13.46 -24.10
C ASN A 194 -17.57 -12.89 -22.67
N PHE A 195 -18.72 -12.72 -22.01
CA PHE A 195 -18.75 -12.25 -20.62
C PHE A 195 -17.93 -13.14 -19.68
N ALA A 196 -18.07 -14.46 -19.79
CA ALA A 196 -17.37 -15.41 -18.91
C ALA A 196 -15.84 -15.31 -19.01
N GLY A 197 -15.30 -15.20 -20.23
CA GLY A 197 -13.86 -15.04 -20.45
C GLY A 197 -13.35 -13.71 -19.88
N LEU A 198 -14.07 -12.61 -20.15
CA LEU A 198 -13.76 -11.31 -19.57
C LEU A 198 -13.81 -11.35 -18.03
N ALA A 199 -14.82 -11.99 -17.45
CA ALA A 199 -15.01 -12.13 -16.01
C ALA A 199 -13.83 -12.87 -15.34
N ILE A 200 -13.42 -14.02 -15.89
CA ILE A 200 -12.30 -14.81 -15.39
C ILE A 200 -11.00 -14.01 -15.47
N CYS A 201 -10.72 -13.41 -16.64
CA CYS A 201 -9.54 -12.56 -16.81
C CYS A 201 -9.51 -11.42 -15.79
N ARG A 202 -10.66 -10.80 -15.47
CA ARG A 202 -10.72 -9.72 -14.47
C ARG A 202 -10.53 -10.16 -13.04
N PHE A 203 -11.08 -11.30 -12.66
CA PHE A 203 -10.83 -11.85 -11.35
C PHE A 203 -9.33 -12.14 -11.15
N ILE A 204 -8.69 -12.79 -12.13
CA ILE A 204 -7.25 -13.10 -12.08
C ILE A 204 -6.40 -11.82 -12.10
N LEU A 205 -6.79 -10.83 -12.91
CA LEU A 205 -6.12 -9.52 -12.94
C LEU A 205 -6.14 -8.87 -11.55
N GLY A 206 -7.29 -8.92 -10.87
CA GLY A 206 -7.44 -8.45 -9.49
C GLY A 206 -6.50 -9.14 -8.52
N CYS A 207 -6.41 -10.48 -8.60
CA CYS A 207 -5.49 -11.24 -7.77
C CYS A 207 -4.03 -10.82 -7.99
N LEU A 208 -3.61 -10.67 -9.25
CA LEU A 208 -2.22 -10.33 -9.56
C LEU A 208 -1.88 -8.87 -9.25
N GLU A 209 -2.84 -7.96 -9.22
CA GLU A 209 -2.58 -6.55 -8.90
C GLU A 209 -2.53 -6.28 -7.38
N ALA A 210 -3.20 -7.11 -6.57
CA ALA A 210 -3.27 -6.97 -5.12
C ALA A 210 -1.92 -6.81 -4.36
N PRO A 211 -0.85 -7.55 -4.69
CA PRO A 211 0.41 -7.48 -3.95
C PRO A 211 1.18 -6.16 -4.15
N ILE A 212 0.92 -5.43 -5.24
CA ILE A 212 1.81 -4.35 -5.69
C ILE A 212 1.92 -3.25 -4.63
N THR A 213 0.79 -2.77 -4.14
CA THR A 213 0.71 -1.69 -3.14
C THR A 213 1.44 -2.05 -1.82
N PRO A 214 1.13 -3.16 -1.14
CA PRO A 214 1.82 -3.52 0.12
C PRO A 214 3.31 -3.80 -0.10
N CYS A 215 3.69 -4.47 -1.19
CA CYS A 215 5.10 -4.69 -1.53
C CYS A 215 5.87 -3.37 -1.72
N PHE A 216 5.26 -2.36 -2.32
CA PHE A 216 5.89 -1.05 -2.53
C PHE A 216 6.07 -0.31 -1.21
N MET A 217 5.10 -0.43 -0.30
CA MET A 217 5.24 0.11 1.06
C MET A 217 6.34 -0.58 1.85
N LEU A 218 6.54 -1.90 1.68
CA LEU A 218 7.67 -2.62 2.28
C LEU A 218 9.01 -2.12 1.75
N ILE A 219 9.13 -1.91 0.43
CA ILE A 219 10.33 -1.31 -0.19
C ILE A 219 10.55 0.10 0.38
N VAL A 220 9.53 0.96 0.39
CA VAL A 220 9.68 2.31 0.91
C VAL A 220 10.09 2.30 2.40
N GLY A 221 9.52 1.37 3.17
CA GLY A 221 9.88 1.14 4.58
C GLY A 221 11.33 0.72 4.79
N SER A 222 11.89 -0.10 3.90
CA SER A 222 13.27 -0.61 4.04
C SER A 222 14.34 0.37 3.53
N TRP A 223 14.01 1.24 2.57
CA TRP A 223 14.98 2.11 1.90
C TRP A 223 14.99 3.56 2.42
N TYR A 224 13.93 4.01 3.11
CA TYR A 224 13.75 5.40 3.52
C TYR A 224 13.48 5.56 5.01
N ASP A 225 13.96 6.66 5.58
CA ASP A 225 13.67 7.07 6.95
C ASP A 225 12.17 7.34 7.18
N ARG A 226 11.66 7.04 8.38
CA ARG A 226 10.23 7.10 8.74
C ARG A 226 9.59 8.45 8.44
N GLN A 227 10.34 9.55 8.56
CA GLN A 227 9.83 10.90 8.27
C GLN A 227 9.63 11.14 6.76
N GLN A 228 10.35 10.41 5.91
CA GLN A 228 10.36 10.59 4.46
C GLN A 228 9.39 9.67 3.72
N GLN A 229 9.03 8.53 4.33
CA GLN A 229 8.13 7.53 3.75
C GLN A 229 6.79 8.11 3.24
N PRO A 230 6.07 9.00 3.98
CA PRO A 230 4.78 9.53 3.52
C PRO A 230 4.89 10.39 2.24
N PHE A 231 5.97 11.15 2.09
CA PHE A 231 6.21 11.96 0.90
C PHE A 231 6.45 11.07 -0.33
N ARG A 232 7.28 10.03 -0.18
CA ARG A 232 7.56 9.08 -1.27
C ARG A 232 6.35 8.22 -1.63
N ALA A 233 5.56 7.84 -0.64
CA ALA A 233 4.27 7.21 -0.86
C ALA A 233 3.37 8.08 -1.74
N SER A 234 3.25 9.36 -1.39
CA SER A 234 2.47 10.33 -2.15
C SER A 234 3.00 10.50 -3.59
N CYS A 235 4.32 10.48 -3.80
CA CYS A 235 4.92 10.59 -5.14
C CYS A 235 4.43 9.51 -6.11
N PHE A 236 4.41 8.24 -5.71
CA PHE A 236 3.93 7.18 -6.62
C PHE A 236 2.40 7.17 -6.72
N TYR A 237 1.66 7.56 -5.66
CA TYR A 237 0.19 7.69 -5.76
C TYR A 237 -0.23 8.79 -6.74
N CYS A 238 0.55 9.88 -6.85
CA CYS A 238 0.32 10.92 -7.86
C CYS A 238 0.38 10.36 -9.30
N CYS A 239 1.10 9.25 -9.52
CA CYS A 239 1.15 8.61 -10.83
C CYS A 239 -0.18 8.02 -11.27
N ASN A 240 -1.18 7.86 -10.39
CA ASN A 240 -2.55 7.52 -10.80
C ASN A 240 -3.14 8.61 -11.72
N GLY A 241 -2.96 9.89 -11.36
CA GLY A 241 -3.42 11.00 -12.19
C GLY A 241 -2.67 11.07 -13.52
N LEU A 242 -1.35 10.87 -13.51
CA LEU A 242 -0.54 10.77 -14.73
C LEU A 242 -0.95 9.58 -15.61
N GLY A 243 -1.25 8.43 -15.00
CA GLY A 243 -1.76 7.24 -15.68
C GLY A 243 -3.10 7.51 -16.34
N SER A 244 -3.98 8.31 -15.72
CA SER A 244 -5.23 8.73 -16.35
C SER A 244 -5.00 9.54 -17.63
N ILE A 245 -4.01 10.45 -17.61
CA ILE A 245 -3.65 11.29 -18.77
C ILE A 245 -3.04 10.41 -19.86
N LEU A 246 -1.99 9.65 -19.53
CA LEU A 246 -1.26 8.81 -20.49
C LEU A 246 -2.16 7.70 -21.06
N GLY A 247 -2.97 7.05 -20.23
CA GLY A 247 -3.93 6.03 -20.68
C GLY A 247 -4.98 6.60 -21.63
N SER A 248 -5.46 7.82 -21.39
CA SER A 248 -6.38 8.49 -22.32
C SER A 248 -5.68 8.85 -23.63
N LEU A 249 -4.41 9.29 -23.58
CA LEU A 249 -3.62 9.57 -24.78
C LEU A 249 -3.34 8.30 -25.59
N PHE A 250 -2.97 7.20 -24.93
CA PHE A 250 -2.80 5.90 -25.57
C PHE A 250 -4.10 5.41 -26.20
N SER A 251 -5.20 5.48 -25.47
CA SER A 251 -6.52 5.09 -26.00
C SER A 251 -6.95 5.97 -27.18
N TYR A 252 -6.59 7.26 -27.20
CA TYR A 252 -6.84 8.14 -28.34
C TYR A 252 -6.01 7.73 -29.57
N GLY A 253 -4.71 7.44 -29.37
CA GLY A 253 -3.84 6.96 -30.45
C GLY A 253 -4.29 5.62 -31.03
N ILE A 254 -4.64 4.66 -30.16
CA ILE A 254 -5.13 3.34 -30.55
C ILE A 254 -6.50 3.42 -31.24
N GLY A 255 -7.33 4.40 -30.88
CA GLY A 255 -8.62 4.62 -31.54
C GLY A 255 -8.52 5.01 -33.02
N HIS A 256 -7.35 5.46 -33.51
CA HIS A 256 -7.11 5.76 -34.93
C HIS A 256 -6.66 4.53 -35.72
N LEU A 257 -6.38 3.42 -35.05
CA LEU A 257 -5.86 2.22 -35.68
C LEU A 257 -6.99 1.52 -36.46
N SER A 258 -6.85 1.45 -37.78
CA SER A 258 -7.80 0.78 -38.69
C SER A 258 -7.35 -0.64 -39.04
N THR A 259 -6.95 -1.42 -38.04
CA THR A 259 -6.30 -2.73 -38.24
C THR A 259 -7.28 -3.90 -38.47
N GLY A 260 -8.57 -3.67 -38.71
CA GLY A 260 -9.59 -4.72 -38.84
C GLY A 260 -9.87 -5.51 -37.55
N LEU A 261 -9.05 -5.32 -36.51
CA LEU A 261 -9.25 -5.82 -35.15
C LEU A 261 -10.17 -4.86 -34.38
N ALA A 262 -11.02 -5.40 -33.51
CA ALA A 262 -11.81 -4.61 -32.58
C ALA A 262 -10.90 -3.71 -31.71
N ILE A 263 -11.25 -2.44 -31.57
CA ILE A 263 -10.39 -1.41 -30.93
C ILE A 263 -10.14 -1.77 -29.47
N TYR A 264 -11.15 -2.28 -28.75
CA TYR A 264 -10.97 -2.71 -27.36
C TYR A 264 -9.90 -3.80 -27.22
N LYS A 265 -9.79 -4.73 -28.18
CA LYS A 265 -8.76 -5.79 -28.17
C LYS A 265 -7.36 -5.20 -28.35
N ALA A 266 -7.22 -4.19 -29.23
CA ALA A 266 -5.96 -3.49 -29.42
C ALA A 266 -5.52 -2.75 -28.15
N ILE A 267 -6.46 -2.13 -27.43
CA ILE A 267 -6.19 -1.48 -26.14
C ILE A 267 -5.62 -2.49 -25.14
N PHE A 268 -6.28 -3.63 -24.94
CA PHE A 268 -5.81 -4.67 -24.02
C PHE A 268 -4.45 -5.26 -24.42
N LEU A 269 -4.22 -5.48 -25.71
CA LEU A 269 -2.96 -6.04 -26.21
C LEU A 269 -1.77 -5.07 -26.01
N ILE A 270 -1.96 -3.80 -26.37
CA ILE A 270 -0.89 -2.79 -26.30
C ILE A 270 -0.58 -2.42 -24.85
N CYS A 271 -1.60 -2.18 -24.03
CA CYS A 271 -1.42 -1.90 -22.60
C CYS A 271 -0.75 -3.09 -21.90
N GLY A 272 -1.27 -4.31 -22.11
CA GLY A 272 -0.68 -5.52 -21.52
C GLY A 272 0.75 -5.78 -21.98
N GLY A 273 1.04 -5.58 -23.27
CA GLY A 273 2.40 -5.72 -23.82
C GLY A 273 3.39 -4.73 -23.23
N LEU A 274 2.96 -3.46 -23.04
CA LEU A 274 3.78 -2.44 -22.38
C LEU A 274 4.07 -2.83 -20.92
N THR A 275 3.06 -3.34 -20.21
CA THR A 275 3.19 -3.81 -18.82
C THR A 275 4.11 -5.03 -18.71
N VAL A 276 4.04 -5.99 -19.64
CA VAL A 276 4.98 -7.12 -19.69
C VAL A 276 6.41 -6.64 -19.93
N ALA A 277 6.61 -5.74 -20.90
CA ALA A 277 7.93 -5.16 -21.16
C ALA A 277 8.48 -4.41 -19.94
N TRP A 278 7.63 -3.65 -19.23
CA TRP A 278 8.00 -3.00 -17.98
C TRP A 278 8.33 -4.00 -16.87
N GLY A 279 7.56 -5.08 -16.73
CA GLY A 279 7.84 -6.15 -15.78
C GLY A 279 9.19 -6.83 -16.01
N LEU A 280 9.58 -7.04 -17.28
CA LEU A 280 10.92 -7.54 -17.64
C LEU A 280 12.02 -6.54 -17.26
N LEU A 281 11.78 -5.23 -17.46
CA LEU A 281 12.70 -4.19 -17.00
C LEU A 281 12.83 -4.18 -15.47
N LEU A 282 11.72 -4.32 -14.73
CA LEU A 282 11.73 -4.43 -13.28
C LEU A 282 12.53 -5.66 -12.81
N LEU A 283 12.43 -6.79 -13.51
CA LEU A 283 13.19 -7.99 -13.17
C LEU A 283 14.70 -7.77 -13.19
N TRP A 284 15.18 -6.89 -14.09
CA TRP A 284 16.59 -6.55 -14.21
C TRP A 284 17.02 -5.37 -13.31
N LEU A 285 16.15 -4.37 -13.14
CA LEU A 285 16.48 -3.10 -12.49
C LEU A 285 16.13 -3.04 -11.00
N LEU A 286 15.06 -3.73 -10.57
CA LEU A 286 14.54 -3.64 -9.21
C LEU A 286 15.39 -4.53 -8.27
N PRO A 287 16.05 -3.95 -7.24
CA PRO A 287 16.81 -4.74 -6.28
C PRO A 287 15.87 -5.59 -5.40
N ASN A 288 16.31 -6.80 -5.06
CA ASN A 288 15.53 -7.70 -4.20
C ASN A 288 15.52 -7.23 -2.75
N ASP A 289 16.71 -6.89 -2.25
CA ASP A 289 17.01 -6.46 -0.89
C ASP A 289 18.10 -5.38 -0.94
N VAL A 290 18.18 -4.55 0.11
CA VAL A 290 19.26 -3.54 0.28
C VAL A 290 20.64 -4.18 0.12
N MET A 291 20.82 -5.37 0.69
CA MET A 291 22.07 -6.15 0.66
C MET A 291 22.48 -6.52 -0.77
N SER A 292 21.50 -6.99 -1.54
CA SER A 292 21.67 -7.51 -2.91
C SER A 292 21.79 -6.41 -3.97
N ALA A 293 21.63 -5.14 -3.59
CA ALA A 293 21.53 -4.05 -4.54
C ALA A 293 22.88 -3.76 -5.23
N LYS A 294 22.97 -4.05 -6.52
CA LYS A 294 24.23 -3.93 -7.29
C LYS A 294 24.69 -2.48 -7.54
N ARG A 295 23.76 -1.51 -7.49
CA ARG A 295 24.01 -0.10 -7.81
C ARG A 295 24.52 0.76 -6.65
N PHE A 296 24.65 0.15 -5.47
CA PHE A 296 25.07 0.83 -4.25
C PHE A 296 26.41 0.28 -3.77
N SER A 297 27.29 1.18 -3.30
CA SER A 297 28.56 0.78 -2.70
C SER A 297 28.32 0.09 -1.35
N LEU A 298 29.34 -0.62 -0.86
CA LEU A 298 29.26 -1.30 0.44
C LEU A 298 28.93 -0.32 1.58
N GLN A 299 29.61 0.83 1.62
CA GLN A 299 29.33 1.90 2.59
C GLN A 299 27.89 2.42 2.49
N GLU A 300 27.38 2.65 1.27
CA GLU A 300 26.01 3.11 1.05
C GLU A 300 24.98 2.10 1.57
N LYS A 301 25.21 0.79 1.36
CA LYS A 301 24.34 -0.27 1.89
C LYS A 301 24.33 -0.29 3.42
N VAL A 302 25.51 -0.17 4.03
CA VAL A 302 25.65 -0.10 5.49
C VAL A 302 24.88 1.09 6.05
N THR A 303 24.97 2.26 5.42
CA THR A 303 24.21 3.44 5.83
C THR A 303 22.70 3.22 5.71
N ILE A 304 22.20 2.58 4.64
CA ILE A 304 20.76 2.28 4.48
C ILE A 304 20.29 1.29 5.54
N LEU A 305 21.09 0.28 5.88
CA LEU A 305 20.76 -0.66 6.95
C LEU A 305 20.66 0.04 8.31
N ALA A 306 21.54 1.01 8.57
CA ALA A 306 21.47 1.83 9.77
C ALA A 306 20.19 2.68 9.80
N ILE A 307 19.75 3.24 8.66
CA ILE A 307 18.44 3.92 8.54
C ILE A 307 17.31 2.94 8.87
N GLY A 308 17.33 1.74 8.28
CA GLY A 308 16.33 0.69 8.54
C GLY A 308 16.25 0.30 10.02
N ARG A 309 17.41 0.16 10.68
CA ARG A 309 17.48 -0.12 12.12
C ARG A 309 16.90 1.03 12.95
N LYS A 310 17.25 2.28 12.63
CA LYS A 310 16.69 3.49 13.28
C LYS A 310 15.17 3.59 13.11
N ASN A 311 14.66 3.18 11.95
CA ASN A 311 13.21 3.18 11.70
C ASN A 311 12.45 2.20 12.59
N GLN A 312 13.13 1.27 13.27
CA GLN A 312 12.50 0.18 14.01
C GLN A 312 11.46 -0.55 13.15
N THR A 313 11.65 -0.57 11.82
CA THR A 313 10.84 -1.38 10.89
C THR A 313 10.95 -2.87 11.20
N GLY A 314 11.91 -3.23 12.07
CA GLY A 314 12.12 -4.52 12.70
C GLY A 314 11.51 -4.74 14.09
N ILE A 315 10.63 -3.89 14.65
CA ILE A 315 9.69 -4.39 15.67
C ILE A 315 8.58 -5.16 14.93
N TYR A 316 8.99 -6.20 14.21
CA TYR A 316 8.13 -7.33 13.90
C TYR A 316 7.87 -7.97 15.25
N ASN A 317 6.83 -7.53 15.94
CA ASN A 317 6.34 -8.31 17.04
C ASN A 317 5.68 -9.53 16.40
N ARG A 318 6.42 -10.65 16.31
CA ARG A 318 5.91 -11.93 15.80
C ARG A 318 4.72 -12.42 16.64
N THR A 319 4.55 -11.85 17.83
CA THR A 319 3.44 -12.16 18.73
C THR A 319 2.23 -11.31 18.35
N ILE A 320 1.20 -11.98 17.85
CA ILE A 320 -0.11 -11.37 17.62
C ILE A 320 -0.79 -11.19 18.98
N LYS A 321 -0.99 -9.94 19.39
CA LYS A 321 -1.68 -9.61 20.64
C LYS A 321 -3.19 -9.52 20.40
N LEU A 322 -3.94 -10.54 20.82
CA LEU A 322 -5.40 -10.60 20.63
C LEU A 322 -6.15 -9.42 21.28
N TYR A 323 -5.66 -8.89 22.41
CA TYR A 323 -6.27 -7.73 23.04
C TYR A 323 -6.18 -6.48 22.15
N GLN A 324 -5.07 -6.28 21.43
CA GLN A 324 -4.87 -5.18 20.49
C GLN A 324 -5.79 -5.30 19.26
N ILE A 325 -6.09 -6.53 18.83
CA ILE A 325 -7.09 -6.79 17.78
C ILE A 325 -8.48 -6.37 18.27
N LYS A 326 -8.87 -6.79 19.47
CA LYS A 326 -10.16 -6.41 20.07
C LYS A 326 -10.26 -4.89 20.22
N GLU A 327 -9.18 -4.24 20.65
CA GLU A 327 -9.11 -2.79 20.77
C GLU A 327 -9.25 -2.09 19.41
N ALA A 328 -8.63 -2.62 18.34
CA ALA A 328 -8.77 -2.08 16.99
C ALA A 328 -10.24 -2.07 16.52
N PHE A 329 -10.99 -3.15 16.79
CA PHE A 329 -12.40 -3.25 16.44
C PHE A 329 -13.34 -2.46 17.35
N MET A 330 -12.93 -2.16 18.59
CA MET A 330 -13.69 -1.30 19.50
C MET A 330 -13.42 0.19 19.28
N ASP A 331 -12.34 0.55 18.59
CA ASP A 331 -12.00 1.93 18.33
C ASP A 331 -12.93 2.55 17.26
N SER A 332 -13.79 3.47 17.72
CA SER A 332 -14.63 4.33 16.87
C SER A 332 -13.88 5.04 15.73
N GLN A 333 -12.61 5.39 15.91
CA GLN A 333 -11.78 6.02 14.87
C GLN A 333 -11.59 5.08 13.67
N VAL A 334 -11.37 3.79 13.93
CA VAL A 334 -11.18 2.76 12.90
C VAL A 334 -12.45 2.59 12.08
N TRP A 335 -13.61 2.56 12.74
CA TRP A 335 -14.92 2.49 12.06
C TRP A 335 -15.23 3.73 11.23
N ILE A 336 -14.93 4.93 11.74
CA ILE A 336 -15.11 6.17 10.98
C ILE A 336 -14.24 6.16 9.73
N CYS A 337 -12.96 5.78 9.84
CA CYS A 337 -12.06 5.63 8.69
C CYS A 337 -12.53 4.54 7.72
N PHE A 338 -13.04 3.41 8.21
CA PHE A 338 -13.59 2.33 7.39
C PHE A 338 -14.76 2.82 6.54
N ILE A 339 -15.78 3.42 7.18
CA ILE A 339 -16.97 3.91 6.48
C ILE A 339 -16.58 5.05 5.53
N PHE A 340 -15.69 5.96 5.95
CA PHE A 340 -15.20 7.04 5.10
C PHE A 340 -14.56 6.50 3.81
N THR A 341 -13.67 5.52 3.94
CA THR A 341 -12.98 4.88 2.80
C THR A 341 -13.97 4.09 1.93
N LEU A 342 -14.90 3.36 2.53
CA LEU A 342 -15.96 2.65 1.79
C LEU A 342 -16.80 3.60 0.93
N LEU A 343 -17.24 4.72 1.50
CA LEU A 343 -18.01 5.72 0.76
C LEU A 343 -17.17 6.39 -0.34
N ASN A 344 -15.86 6.54 -0.12
CA ASN A 344 -14.95 7.09 -1.12
C ASN A 344 -14.83 6.16 -2.32
N GLU A 345 -14.61 4.87 -2.06
CA GLU A 345 -14.45 3.88 -3.11
C GLU A 345 -15.77 3.54 -3.81
N LEU A 346 -16.91 3.79 -3.16
CA LEU A 346 -18.21 3.78 -3.83
C LEU A 346 -18.26 4.81 -4.96
N ILE A 347 -17.74 6.02 -4.69
CA ILE A 347 -17.59 7.07 -5.71
C ILE A 347 -16.56 6.63 -6.76
N ASN A 348 -15.41 6.08 -6.34
CA ASN A 348 -14.35 5.65 -7.23
C ASN A 348 -14.81 4.57 -8.21
N GLY A 349 -15.37 3.47 -7.73
CA GLY A 349 -15.82 2.36 -8.56
C GLY A 349 -16.84 2.81 -9.62
N GLY A 350 -17.73 3.72 -9.27
CA GLY A 350 -18.67 4.34 -10.19
C GLY A 350 -17.99 5.21 -11.25
N VAL A 351 -17.22 6.21 -10.83
CA VAL A 351 -16.57 7.19 -11.72
C VAL A 351 -15.50 6.55 -12.60
N ALA A 352 -14.73 5.59 -12.09
CA ALA A 352 -13.66 4.92 -12.82
C ALA A 352 -14.20 4.12 -14.02
N ASN A 353 -15.27 3.35 -13.80
CA ASN A 353 -15.88 2.53 -14.85
C ASN A 353 -16.74 3.36 -15.80
N PHE A 354 -17.68 4.16 -15.27
CA PHE A 354 -18.69 4.85 -16.08
C PHE A 354 -18.33 6.28 -16.48
N GLY A 355 -17.28 6.88 -15.91
CA GLY A 355 -16.92 8.29 -16.15
C GLY A 355 -16.76 8.64 -17.63
N LYS A 356 -16.06 7.78 -18.39
CA LYS A 356 -15.88 8.00 -19.83
C LYS A 356 -17.16 7.74 -20.64
N LEU A 357 -18.04 6.85 -20.17
CA LEU A 357 -19.34 6.62 -20.79
C LEU A 357 -20.27 7.84 -20.62
N ILE A 358 -20.18 8.54 -19.49
CA ILE A 358 -20.89 9.81 -19.27
C ILE A 358 -20.43 10.85 -20.30
N ILE A 359 -19.11 10.98 -20.54
CA ILE A 359 -18.59 11.89 -21.57
C ILE A 359 -19.03 11.45 -22.98
N LYS A 360 -19.03 10.13 -23.25
CA LYS A 360 -19.50 9.60 -24.54
C LYS A 360 -20.94 10.02 -24.83
N GLY A 361 -21.79 10.04 -23.81
CA GLY A 361 -23.17 10.53 -23.93
C GLY A 361 -23.31 12.01 -24.28
N LEU A 362 -22.25 12.81 -24.13
CA LEU A 362 -22.24 14.24 -24.44
C LEU A 362 -21.73 14.55 -25.85
N VAL A 363 -20.69 13.85 -26.30
CA VAL A 363 -19.97 14.20 -27.53
C VAL A 363 -20.13 13.14 -28.63
N THR A 364 -20.67 11.96 -28.31
CA THR A 364 -20.96 10.80 -29.18
C THR A 364 -19.75 10.18 -29.89
N ASP A 365 -18.78 10.99 -30.31
CA ASP A 365 -17.52 10.60 -30.91
C ASP A 365 -16.56 9.99 -29.85
N PRO A 366 -16.19 8.70 -29.99
CA PRO A 366 -15.27 8.01 -29.07
C PRO A 366 -13.88 8.67 -28.96
N LEU A 367 -13.36 9.24 -30.04
CA LEU A 367 -12.03 9.86 -30.06
C LEU A 367 -12.04 11.16 -29.24
N LYS A 368 -13.02 12.03 -29.52
CA LYS A 368 -13.23 13.25 -28.72
C LYS A 368 -13.55 12.94 -27.26
N THR A 369 -14.32 11.88 -26.99
CA THR A 369 -14.61 11.44 -25.62
C THR A 369 -13.35 11.13 -24.84
N THR A 370 -12.42 10.41 -25.48
CA THR A 370 -11.15 10.04 -24.86
C THR A 370 -10.26 11.26 -24.64
N LEU A 371 -10.21 12.18 -25.61
CA LEU A 371 -9.45 13.43 -25.51
C LEU A 371 -9.98 14.34 -24.39
N LEU A 372 -11.30 14.47 -24.27
CA LEU A 372 -11.96 15.21 -23.20
C LEU A 372 -11.82 14.52 -21.82
N GLY A 373 -11.32 13.30 -21.76
CA GLY A 373 -10.91 12.66 -20.51
C GLY A 373 -9.58 13.17 -19.95
N LEU A 374 -8.71 13.76 -20.78
CA LEU A 374 -7.36 14.20 -20.37
C LEU A 374 -7.38 15.21 -19.21
N PRO A 375 -8.23 16.27 -19.22
CA PRO A 375 -8.21 17.27 -18.16
C PRO A 375 -8.53 16.68 -16.78
N GLN A 376 -9.35 15.63 -16.71
CA GLN A 376 -9.65 14.96 -15.44
C GLN A 376 -8.39 14.49 -14.72
N GLY A 377 -7.43 13.92 -15.44
CA GLY A 377 -6.16 13.47 -14.85
C GLY A 377 -5.33 14.66 -14.34
N ALA A 378 -5.32 15.79 -15.05
CA ALA A 378 -4.62 17.00 -14.61
C ALA A 378 -5.24 17.60 -13.34
N PHE A 379 -6.57 17.68 -13.27
CA PHE A 379 -7.28 18.10 -12.06
C PHE A 379 -7.02 17.14 -10.89
N GLN A 380 -6.99 15.83 -11.12
CA GLN A 380 -6.65 14.84 -10.10
C GLN A 380 -5.24 15.05 -9.54
N VAL A 381 -4.23 15.25 -10.41
CA VAL A 381 -2.86 15.57 -9.98
C VAL A 381 -2.84 16.85 -9.14
N PHE A 382 -3.51 17.90 -9.61
CA PHE A 382 -3.60 19.16 -8.89
C PHE A 382 -4.23 18.99 -7.49
N PHE A 383 -5.36 18.29 -7.39
CA PHE A 383 -6.06 18.09 -6.12
C PHE A 383 -5.27 17.22 -5.14
N VAL A 384 -4.68 16.12 -5.60
CA VAL A 384 -3.87 15.23 -4.73
C VAL A 384 -2.64 15.96 -4.21
N PHE A 385 -1.94 16.71 -5.07
CA PHE A 385 -0.74 17.44 -4.67
C PHE A 385 -1.07 18.58 -3.69
N SER A 386 -2.09 19.38 -4.00
CA SER A 386 -2.52 20.48 -3.13
C SER A 386 -3.08 19.98 -1.79
N GLY A 387 -3.85 18.89 -1.79
CA GLY A 387 -4.36 18.27 -0.56
C GLY A 387 -3.25 17.73 0.34
N GLY A 388 -2.29 17.00 -0.25
CA GLY A 388 -1.12 16.50 0.48
C GLY A 388 -0.26 17.65 1.04
N PHE A 389 -0.06 18.71 0.25
CA PHE A 389 0.69 19.90 0.68
C PHE A 389 0.02 20.61 1.86
N ILE A 390 -1.29 20.88 1.79
CA ILE A 390 -2.03 21.55 2.88
C ILE A 390 -2.01 20.69 4.15
N ALA A 391 -2.26 19.39 4.03
CA ALA A 391 -2.27 18.46 5.16
C ALA A 391 -0.89 18.32 5.83
N SER A 392 0.20 18.55 5.10
CA SER A 392 1.57 18.47 5.61
C SER A 392 2.09 19.81 6.15
N ARG A 393 1.71 20.94 5.53
CA ARG A 393 2.23 22.27 5.86
C ARG A 393 1.59 22.91 7.09
N PHE A 394 0.31 22.61 7.31
CA PHE A 394 -0.48 23.19 8.40
C PHE A 394 -0.75 22.16 9.49
N LYS A 395 -0.47 22.55 10.75
CA LYS A 395 -0.73 21.70 11.91
C LYS A 395 -2.24 21.51 12.09
N ASN A 396 -2.67 20.27 12.38
CA ASN A 396 -4.08 19.92 12.63
C ASN A 396 -5.06 20.24 11.48
N ALA A 397 -4.56 20.25 10.25
CA ALA A 397 -5.34 20.59 9.05
C ALA A 397 -5.94 19.36 8.34
N ARG A 398 -5.62 18.12 8.73
CA ARG A 398 -5.92 16.93 7.92
C ARG A 398 -7.42 16.73 7.73
N CYS A 399 -8.22 16.77 8.80
CA CYS A 399 -9.68 16.66 8.67
C CYS A 399 -10.29 17.85 7.92
N TYR A 400 -9.74 19.06 8.06
CA TYR A 400 -10.21 20.23 7.30
C TYR A 400 -9.94 20.07 5.81
N THR A 401 -8.76 19.59 5.45
CA THR A 401 -8.41 19.27 4.07
C THR A 401 -9.35 18.20 3.52
N MET A 402 -9.62 17.12 4.27
CA MET A 402 -10.58 16.10 3.84
C MET A 402 -11.96 16.71 3.52
N MET A 403 -12.47 17.60 4.37
CA MET A 403 -13.73 18.30 4.15
C MET A 403 -13.69 19.26 2.95
N LEU A 404 -12.61 20.03 2.81
CA LEU A 404 -12.43 21.00 1.73
C LEU A 404 -12.51 20.36 0.34
N TYR A 405 -11.84 19.22 0.14
CA TYR A 405 -11.80 18.53 -1.15
C TYR A 405 -13.06 17.71 -1.46
N LEU A 406 -13.99 17.57 -0.52
CA LEU A 406 -15.32 17.00 -0.80
C LEU A 406 -16.27 18.03 -1.41
N LEU A 407 -16.07 19.34 -1.15
CA LEU A 407 -16.94 20.39 -1.68
C LEU A 407 -16.94 20.46 -3.22
N PRO A 408 -15.78 20.41 -3.92
CA PRO A 408 -15.78 20.35 -5.38
C PRO A 408 -16.46 19.08 -5.91
N THR A 409 -16.35 17.95 -5.21
CA THR A 409 -17.04 16.71 -5.60
C THR A 409 -18.56 16.84 -5.48
N MET A 410 -19.06 17.47 -4.42
CA MET A 410 -20.48 17.75 -4.24
C MET A 410 -21.01 18.68 -5.34
N CYS A 411 -20.27 19.75 -5.64
CA CYS A 411 -20.59 20.69 -6.73
C CYS A 411 -20.59 19.98 -8.09
N GLY A 412 -19.53 19.22 -8.40
CA GLY A 412 -19.38 18.52 -9.67
C GLY A 412 -20.48 17.47 -9.90
N SER A 413 -20.82 16.70 -8.88
CA SER A 413 -21.93 15.73 -8.97
C SER A 413 -23.28 16.42 -9.17
N SER A 414 -23.52 17.55 -8.48
CA SER A 414 -24.74 18.34 -8.65
C SER A 414 -24.88 18.91 -10.06
N LEU A 415 -23.77 19.39 -10.64
CA LEU A 415 -23.72 19.85 -12.03
C LEU A 415 -24.03 18.70 -13.00
N LEU A 416 -23.39 17.54 -12.83
CA LEU A 416 -23.64 16.36 -13.68
C LEU A 416 -25.08 15.87 -13.62
N TRP A 417 -25.75 16.03 -12.47
CA TRP A 417 -27.13 15.59 -12.28
C TRP A 417 -28.17 16.55 -12.84
N LYS A 418 -28.02 17.86 -12.58
CA LYS A 418 -29.08 18.86 -12.80
C LYS A 418 -28.90 19.73 -14.04
N LEU A 419 -27.68 19.89 -14.54
CA LEU A 419 -27.42 20.79 -15.66
C LEU A 419 -27.98 20.19 -16.97
N PRO A 420 -28.66 20.98 -17.82
CA PRO A 420 -29.13 20.50 -19.11
C PRO A 420 -27.96 20.07 -19.99
N ARG A 421 -28.16 18.98 -20.75
CA ARG A 421 -27.12 18.40 -21.62
C ARG A 421 -26.68 19.30 -22.76
N SER A 422 -27.44 20.35 -23.07
CA SER A 422 -27.04 21.44 -23.98
C SER A 422 -25.82 22.20 -23.47
N ASN A 423 -25.63 22.31 -22.15
CA ASN A 423 -24.45 22.96 -21.56
C ASN A 423 -23.31 21.95 -21.36
N THR A 424 -22.71 21.55 -22.49
CA THR A 424 -21.59 20.60 -22.52
C THR A 424 -20.38 21.08 -21.72
N ILE A 425 -20.06 22.37 -21.76
CA ILE A 425 -18.92 22.95 -21.05
C ILE A 425 -19.11 22.82 -19.54
N GLY A 426 -20.28 23.19 -19.01
CA GLY A 426 -20.56 23.08 -17.57
C GLY A 426 -20.55 21.64 -17.06
N LEU A 427 -21.01 20.69 -17.88
CA LEU A 427 -20.97 19.27 -17.55
C LEU A 427 -19.56 18.69 -17.56
N LEU A 428 -18.73 19.07 -18.54
CA LEU A 428 -17.33 18.68 -18.59
C LEU A 428 -16.56 19.26 -17.40
N PHE A 429 -16.79 20.52 -17.05
CA PHE A 429 -16.20 21.12 -15.86
C PHE A 429 -16.63 20.38 -14.59
N GLY A 430 -17.93 20.04 -14.48
CA GLY A 430 -18.46 19.21 -13.40
C GLY A 430 -17.74 17.86 -13.29
N TYR A 431 -17.52 17.18 -14.42
CA TYR A 431 -16.76 15.93 -14.49
C TYR A 431 -15.31 16.08 -13.99
N TYR A 432 -14.62 17.17 -14.35
CA TYR A 432 -13.23 17.38 -13.94
C TYR A 432 -13.10 17.66 -12.44
N ILE A 433 -14.00 18.45 -11.85
CA ILE A 433 -13.94 18.79 -10.43
C ILE A 433 -14.41 17.65 -9.51
N VAL A 434 -15.19 16.68 -10.04
CA VAL A 434 -15.63 15.51 -9.26
C VAL A 434 -14.43 14.77 -8.65
N GLY A 435 -13.30 14.68 -9.37
CA GLY A 435 -12.10 13.94 -8.94
C GLY A 435 -11.42 14.44 -7.65
N ALA A 436 -11.88 15.55 -7.04
CA ALA A 436 -11.32 16.09 -5.81
C ALA A 436 -11.38 15.12 -4.61
N TYR A 437 -12.38 14.22 -4.56
CA TYR A 437 -12.53 13.23 -3.48
C TYR A 437 -11.31 12.32 -3.28
N VAL A 438 -10.49 12.14 -4.32
CA VAL A 438 -9.25 11.35 -4.27
C VAL A 438 -8.23 11.98 -3.32
N ALA A 439 -8.18 13.31 -3.23
CA ALA A 439 -7.31 13.99 -2.27
C ALA A 439 -7.73 13.67 -0.82
N SER A 440 -9.03 13.62 -0.55
CA SER A 440 -9.57 13.24 0.76
C SER A 440 -9.29 11.78 1.10
N LEU A 441 -9.30 10.87 0.11
CA LEU A 441 -8.94 9.46 0.28
C LEU A 441 -7.48 9.29 0.75
N VAL A 442 -6.54 9.94 0.08
CA VAL A 442 -5.10 9.82 0.38
C VAL A 442 -4.83 10.21 1.83
N ILE A 443 -5.49 11.26 2.33
CA ILE A 443 -5.39 11.69 3.72
C ILE A 443 -6.06 10.68 4.66
N SER A 444 -7.26 10.19 4.32
CA SER A 444 -7.99 9.19 5.10
C SER A 444 -7.17 7.90 5.31
N LEU A 445 -6.53 7.39 4.26
CA LEU A 445 -5.71 6.16 4.33
C LEU A 445 -4.48 6.32 5.24
N GLN A 446 -4.02 7.55 5.47
CA GLN A 446 -2.91 7.83 6.39
C GLN A 446 -3.35 7.98 7.85
N MET A 447 -4.65 8.19 8.13
CA MET A 447 -5.16 8.40 9.48
C MET A 447 -4.90 7.19 10.41
N PRO A 448 -5.20 5.93 10.03
CA PRO A 448 -4.89 4.76 10.89
C PRO A 448 -3.40 4.65 11.20
N VAL A 449 -2.53 4.92 10.22
CA VAL A 449 -1.08 4.82 10.37
C VAL A 449 -0.53 5.86 11.36
N CYS A 450 -1.11 7.06 11.37
CA CYS A 450 -0.67 8.15 12.25
C CYS A 450 -1.34 8.15 13.63
N ASN A 451 -2.55 7.61 13.75
CA ASN A 451 -3.38 7.74 14.95
C ASN A 451 -3.60 6.41 15.69
N LEU A 452 -3.01 5.31 15.24
CA LEU A 452 -2.99 4.03 15.97
C LEU A 452 -1.58 3.72 16.44
N SER A 453 -1.44 3.39 17.73
CA SER A 453 -0.22 2.82 18.30
C SER A 453 -0.44 1.36 18.68
N GLY A 454 0.64 0.62 18.87
CA GLY A 454 0.62 -0.84 18.97
C GLY A 454 0.69 -1.49 17.59
N TYR A 455 1.65 -2.39 17.38
CA TYR A 455 1.91 -3.04 16.10
C TYR A 455 0.69 -3.83 15.62
N THR A 456 0.14 -4.69 16.49
CA THR A 456 -1.01 -5.53 16.13
C THR A 456 -2.27 -4.68 15.91
N LYS A 457 -2.50 -3.65 16.74
CA LYS A 457 -3.64 -2.72 16.59
C LYS A 457 -3.56 -1.95 15.26
N ARG A 458 -2.39 -1.39 14.94
CA ARG A 458 -2.17 -0.60 13.72
C ARG A 458 -2.34 -1.44 12.45
N VAL A 459 -1.73 -2.62 12.39
CA VAL A 459 -1.85 -3.51 11.23
C VAL A 459 -3.30 -3.95 11.05
N THR A 460 -3.96 -4.37 12.13
CA THR A 460 -5.38 -4.80 12.10
C THR A 460 -6.30 -3.66 11.66
N GLY A 461 -6.14 -2.47 12.25
CA GLY A 461 -6.96 -1.30 11.90
C GLY A 461 -6.74 -0.84 10.46
N THR A 462 -5.51 -0.87 9.96
CA THR A 462 -5.19 -0.51 8.56
C THR A 462 -5.78 -1.53 7.58
N ALA A 463 -5.64 -2.84 7.86
CA ALA A 463 -6.23 -3.89 7.05
C ALA A 463 -7.76 -3.82 7.04
N PHE A 464 -8.38 -3.52 8.19
CA PHE A 464 -9.83 -3.34 8.25
C PHE A 464 -10.29 -2.15 7.42
N VAL A 465 -9.62 -0.99 7.49
CA VAL A 465 -9.95 0.17 6.63
C VAL A 465 -9.80 -0.18 5.15
N PHE A 466 -8.80 -0.98 4.79
CA PHE A 466 -8.58 -1.43 3.42
C PHE A 466 -9.67 -2.40 2.92
N LEU A 467 -10.28 -3.21 3.81
CA LEU A 467 -11.47 -3.98 3.46
C LEU A 467 -12.60 -3.06 2.95
N GLY A 468 -12.77 -1.89 3.56
CA GLY A 468 -13.73 -0.88 3.11
C GLY A 468 -13.43 -0.37 1.70
N TYR A 469 -12.14 -0.24 1.36
CA TYR A 469 -11.69 0.16 0.03
C TYR A 469 -12.16 -0.83 -1.06
N CYS A 470 -11.98 -2.13 -0.82
CA CYS A 470 -12.42 -3.15 -1.77
C CYS A 470 -13.95 -3.22 -1.88
N ILE A 471 -14.66 -3.19 -0.74
CA ILE A 471 -16.13 -3.27 -0.72
C ILE A 471 -16.76 -2.09 -1.45
N GLY A 472 -16.26 -0.88 -1.24
CA GLY A 472 -16.79 0.32 -1.92
C GLY A 472 -16.68 0.19 -3.44
N ASN A 473 -15.54 -0.26 -3.95
CA ASN A 473 -15.33 -0.45 -5.38
C ASN A 473 -16.17 -1.58 -6.00
N ILE A 474 -16.54 -2.60 -5.22
CA ILE A 474 -17.45 -3.67 -5.64
C ILE A 474 -18.88 -3.13 -5.80
N ILE A 475 -19.33 -2.27 -4.88
CA ILE A 475 -20.71 -1.78 -4.87
C ILE A 475 -20.90 -0.60 -5.85
N GLY A 476 -19.91 0.28 -5.96
CA GLY A 476 -19.99 1.55 -6.72
C GLY A 476 -20.53 1.43 -8.16
N PRO A 477 -20.03 0.51 -9.01
CA PRO A 477 -20.52 0.33 -10.38
C PRO A 477 -22.00 0.00 -10.50
N HIS A 478 -22.62 -0.62 -9.48
CA HIS A 478 -24.02 -1.02 -9.51
C HIS A 478 -25.01 0.13 -9.33
N ALA A 479 -24.56 1.31 -8.90
CA ALA A 479 -25.41 2.50 -8.85
C ALA A 479 -25.61 3.16 -10.23
N PHE A 480 -24.87 2.74 -11.25
CA PHE A 480 -24.94 3.27 -12.61
C PHE A 480 -25.83 2.37 -13.46
N LEU A 481 -27.14 2.59 -13.35
CA LEU A 481 -28.18 1.80 -14.01
C LEU A 481 -28.21 2.06 -15.52
N ALA A 482 -28.35 0.99 -16.30
CA ALA A 482 -28.42 1.03 -17.77
C ALA A 482 -29.58 1.92 -18.26
N ASP A 483 -30.74 1.80 -17.63
CA ASP A 483 -31.98 2.51 -17.99
C ASP A 483 -31.89 4.03 -17.81
N GLU A 484 -30.93 4.49 -17.01
CA GLU A 484 -30.71 5.91 -16.73
C GLU A 484 -29.63 6.55 -17.61
N ALA A 485 -29.02 5.77 -18.52
CA ALA A 485 -28.03 6.29 -19.45
C ALA A 485 -28.63 7.42 -20.32
N PRO A 486 -27.85 8.47 -20.65
CA PRO A 486 -26.46 8.74 -20.26
C PRO A 486 -26.31 9.56 -18.96
N VAL A 487 -27.40 9.85 -18.27
CA VAL A 487 -27.38 10.74 -17.09
C VAL A 487 -26.94 10.01 -15.83
N TYR A 488 -27.34 8.73 -15.68
CA TYR A 488 -27.11 7.92 -14.48
C TYR A 488 -27.51 8.67 -13.20
N LYS A 489 -28.79 9.07 -13.12
CA LYS A 489 -29.33 9.91 -12.04
C LYS A 489 -29.07 9.31 -10.66
N THR A 490 -29.23 8.00 -10.53
CA THR A 490 -28.97 7.23 -9.32
C THR A 490 -27.48 7.24 -8.96
N GLY A 491 -26.59 7.09 -9.95
CA GLY A 491 -25.15 7.24 -9.78
C GLY A 491 -24.74 8.63 -9.27
N CYS A 492 -25.28 9.71 -9.84
CA CYS A 492 -24.98 11.06 -9.35
C CYS A 492 -25.51 11.30 -7.93
N LYS A 493 -26.73 10.84 -7.61
CA LYS A 493 -27.30 10.93 -6.26
C LYS A 493 -26.47 10.15 -5.24
N MET A 494 -25.98 8.96 -5.62
CA MET A 494 -25.07 8.17 -4.80
C MET A 494 -23.80 8.96 -4.50
N ILE A 495 -23.12 9.49 -5.52
CA ILE A 495 -21.90 10.28 -5.35
C ILE A 495 -22.14 11.46 -4.39
N LEU A 496 -23.23 12.19 -4.59
CA LEU A 496 -23.56 13.34 -3.74
C LEU A 496 -23.83 12.92 -2.30
N SER A 497 -24.60 11.84 -2.08
CA SER A 497 -24.93 11.33 -0.76
C SER A 497 -23.69 10.82 -0.02
N CYS A 498 -22.81 10.10 -0.72
CA CYS A 498 -21.53 9.65 -0.18
C CYS A 498 -20.63 10.82 0.21
N ALA A 499 -20.50 11.84 -0.64
CA ALA A 499 -19.68 13.01 -0.33
C ALA A 499 -20.20 13.79 0.89
N ILE A 500 -21.52 13.95 1.03
CA ILE A 500 -22.15 14.58 2.21
C ILE A 500 -21.88 13.76 3.48
N CYS A 501 -22.07 12.44 3.41
CA CYS A 501 -21.80 11.54 4.55
C CYS A 501 -20.32 11.56 4.93
N GLN A 502 -19.41 11.57 3.96
CA GLN A 502 -17.97 11.70 4.20
C GLN A 502 -17.60 13.04 4.85
N PHE A 503 -18.25 14.14 4.46
CA PHE A 503 -18.04 15.44 5.08
C PHE A 503 -18.43 15.38 6.57
N ALA A 504 -19.59 14.81 6.88
CA ALA A 504 -20.03 14.60 8.26
C ALA A 504 -19.08 13.68 9.05
N LEU A 505 -18.63 12.57 8.44
CA LEU A 505 -17.68 11.64 9.07
C LEU A 505 -16.32 12.29 9.36
N ALA A 506 -15.80 13.13 8.44
CA ALA A 506 -14.57 13.87 8.67
C ALA A 506 -14.71 14.89 9.82
N LEU A 507 -15.88 15.52 9.95
CA LEU A 507 -16.19 16.38 11.09
C LEU A 507 -16.27 15.59 12.40
N PHE A 508 -16.96 14.45 12.41
CA PHE A 508 -17.04 13.57 13.59
C PHE A 508 -15.67 13.04 14.00
N LEU A 509 -14.85 12.60 13.04
CA LEU A 509 -13.48 12.17 13.27
C LEU A 509 -12.69 13.28 13.96
N ARG A 510 -12.78 14.51 13.45
CA ARG A 510 -12.11 15.65 14.06
C ARG A 510 -12.55 15.88 15.50
N ILE A 511 -13.86 15.94 15.76
CA ILE A 511 -14.40 16.17 17.12
C ILE A 511 -13.92 15.08 18.08
N LEU A 512 -13.91 13.83 17.62
CA LEU A 512 -13.46 12.68 18.39
C LEU A 512 -11.98 12.81 18.78
N LEU A 513 -11.11 13.11 17.81
CA LEU A 513 -9.67 13.27 18.05
C LEU A 513 -9.38 14.51 18.91
N MET A 514 -10.12 15.60 18.72
CA MET A 514 -10.01 16.80 19.57
C MET A 514 -10.36 16.48 21.02
N ARG A 515 -11.46 15.75 21.25
CA ARG A 515 -11.87 15.33 22.60
C ARG A 515 -10.84 14.40 23.24
N ARG A 516 -10.24 13.48 22.47
CA ARG A 516 -9.17 12.60 22.96
C ARG A 516 -7.93 13.40 23.38
N ASN A 517 -7.49 14.35 22.55
CA ASN A 517 -6.36 15.21 22.88
C ASN A 517 -6.66 16.09 24.12
N GLN A 518 -7.82 16.75 24.18
CA GLN A 518 -8.21 17.58 25.33
C GLN A 518 -8.30 16.78 26.64
N LYS A 519 -8.78 15.53 26.59
CA LYS A 519 -8.82 14.66 27.77
C LYS A 519 -7.41 14.33 28.27
N ARG A 520 -6.47 14.11 27.37
CA ARG A 520 -5.06 13.82 27.68
C ARG A 520 -4.31 15.04 28.20
N ASP A 521 -4.51 16.19 27.56
CA ASP A 521 -3.89 17.44 28.00
C ASP A 521 -4.31 17.77 29.45
N LYS A 522 -5.57 17.50 29.80
CA LYS A 522 -6.07 17.62 31.19
C LYS A 522 -5.38 16.63 32.13
N GLN A 523 -5.31 15.35 31.77
CA GLN A 523 -4.65 14.32 32.58
C GLN A 523 -3.15 14.58 32.77
N ALA A 524 -2.47 15.10 31.74
CA ALA A 524 -1.07 15.51 31.82
C ALA A 524 -0.87 16.73 32.74
N SER A 525 -1.80 17.69 32.72
CA SER A 525 -1.76 18.86 33.61
C SER A 525 -2.10 18.53 35.06
N GLU A 526 -2.91 17.51 35.32
CA GLU A 526 -3.32 17.07 36.66
C GLU A 526 -2.34 16.05 37.27
N GLY A 527 -1.57 15.33 36.45
CA GLY A 527 -0.81 14.15 36.84
C GLY A 527 0.69 14.31 37.12
N GLY A 528 1.28 15.51 36.97
CA GLY A 528 2.71 15.73 37.30
C GLY A 528 3.66 14.68 36.72
N VAL A 529 3.44 14.25 35.47
CA VAL A 529 4.23 13.17 34.87
C VAL A 529 5.64 13.70 34.58
N ASP A 530 6.63 13.23 35.34
CA ASP A 530 8.05 13.48 35.07
C ASP A 530 8.38 13.05 33.64
N LEU A 531 8.80 14.03 32.83
CA LEU A 531 9.11 13.87 31.41
C LEU A 531 10.56 13.38 31.18
N GLU A 532 11.31 13.03 32.23
CA GLU A 532 12.78 12.81 32.17
C GLU A 532 13.26 11.34 32.24
N VAL A 533 12.42 10.33 31.99
CA VAL A 533 12.93 8.94 31.84
C VAL A 533 13.19 8.63 30.36
N GLU A 534 14.44 8.87 29.94
CA GLU A 534 14.90 8.79 28.55
C GLU A 534 15.17 7.34 28.05
N ASN A 535 14.96 6.29 28.86
CA ASN A 535 15.49 4.94 28.51
C ASN A 535 14.66 3.72 28.94
N GLU A 536 13.34 3.82 29.18
CA GLU A 536 12.53 2.61 29.25
C GLU A 536 12.15 2.14 27.84
N THR A 537 12.83 1.07 27.41
CA THR A 537 12.50 0.24 26.25
C THR A 537 11.01 0.25 25.93
N MET A 538 10.68 0.85 24.79
CA MET A 538 9.35 0.95 24.20
C MET A 538 8.60 -0.38 24.27
N LEU A 539 7.77 -0.54 25.30
CA LEU A 539 6.72 -1.54 25.31
C LEU A 539 5.79 -1.23 24.12
N ASP A 540 5.45 -2.26 23.33
CA ASP A 540 4.50 -2.19 22.21
C ASP A 540 3.08 -1.94 22.75
N MET A 541 2.88 -0.72 23.27
CA MET A 541 1.67 -0.19 23.89
C MET A 541 0.74 0.40 22.84
N THR A 542 -0.56 0.23 23.03
CA THR A 542 -1.57 0.81 22.14
C THR A 542 -1.72 2.31 22.36
N ASP A 543 -2.40 3.00 21.45
CA ASP A 543 -2.64 4.44 21.63
C ASP A 543 -3.49 4.72 22.87
N PHE A 544 -4.34 3.79 23.33
CA PHE A 544 -5.08 3.96 24.60
C PHE A 544 -4.22 3.76 25.84
N GLU A 545 -3.18 2.94 25.75
CA GLU A 545 -2.23 2.67 26.85
C GLU A 545 -1.18 3.78 26.97
N ASP A 546 -0.69 4.31 25.85
CA ASP A 546 0.32 5.35 25.82
C ASP A 546 -0.29 6.75 26.07
N MET A 547 -0.11 7.27 27.28
CA MET A 547 -0.57 8.62 27.66
C MET A 547 0.20 9.76 26.97
N ARG A 548 1.41 9.50 26.43
CA ARG A 548 2.22 10.50 25.70
C ARG A 548 1.80 10.62 24.23
N PHE A 549 0.97 9.70 23.73
CA PHE A 549 0.54 9.68 22.33
C PHE A 549 -0.43 10.84 22.02
N GLY A 550 -0.08 11.65 21.00
CA GLY A 550 -0.91 12.75 20.52
C GLY A 550 -1.60 12.41 19.20
N TYR A 551 -2.93 12.56 19.15
CA TYR A 551 -3.69 12.30 17.93
C TYR A 551 -3.56 13.45 16.92
N GLN A 552 -3.41 13.11 15.65
CA GLN A 552 -3.30 14.07 14.55
C GLN A 552 -4.67 14.37 13.94
N LEU A 553 -4.97 15.66 13.84
CA LEU A 553 -6.26 16.27 13.51
C LEU A 553 -6.42 16.70 12.05
#